data_AF-A0A535PDN2-F1
#
_entry.id   AF-A0A535PDN2-F1
#
_cell.length_a   1.000
_cell.length_b   1.000
_cell.length_c   1.000
_cell.angle_alpha   90.00
_cell.angle_beta   90.00
_cell.angle_gamma   90.00
#
_symmetry.space_group_name_H-M   'P 1'
#
loop_
_entity.id
_entity.type
_entity.pdbx_description
1 polymer ?
#
loop_
_entity_poly.entity_id
_entity_poly.type
_entity_poly.pdbx_seq_one_letter_code
_entity_poly.pdbx_strand_id
1 'polypeptide(L)'
;MTAPRLALPGRRSLKRGDARSEATAERRVAPAALGTTGLRRHRALLESGALLESAPRPLPGVSVVGQPAGRGLLRKPPTVEELLLEIDRWFTAEAGEVLRRTRLGVDIDERPAVFVGLHPAAPEVEIVATTDDRVTLTAVTAPAGPGYHTFLGHLVPRLGTDLEVTWSQYDAASEGQELTEIYEPDDRPGVEAEMLAWLRPVLLEARASRARGGDTVHVGLPSGTLYDVQGAVATNLGPRDDTWLEQAVAQPAMALDVWPWWADATDARYLLNRALCLMWRDVRWRPPGTVEEAELMDEVRSCLRRAHSFDPALPFPWREWAELLRLRGGDEPLADLVASRAAEADDRPPIGYRRRPVTIVHEGWSVAVPGSFAERRSADEWWGGEGGRGITLAATTTGTDFGPMAPEEFLAQVAGGLGGGALQHRQGPVVGAARLTTDTSSGIEVAVLEGYSAVVGSGAAIRIVFENPADWNWALDTWRGLGPA
;
A
#
# COMPACT_ATOMS: atom_id res chain seq x y z
N MET A 1 -36.61 78.83 -27.80
CA MET A 1 -36.88 78.75 -29.25
C MET A 1 -36.97 77.28 -29.64
N THR A 2 -38.21 76.80 -29.79
CA THR A 2 -38.75 75.87 -30.79
C THR A 2 -37.83 74.80 -31.45
N ALA A 3 -37.95 73.55 -30.98
CA ALA A 3 -38.16 72.22 -31.64
C ALA A 3 -37.48 71.87 -33.02
N PRO A 4 -37.23 70.58 -33.42
CA PRO A 4 -38.08 69.40 -33.13
C PRO A 4 -37.43 67.99 -33.05
N ARG A 5 -38.33 67.02 -32.77
CA ARG A 5 -38.25 65.54 -32.77
C ARG A 5 -37.67 64.92 -34.06
N LEU A 6 -37.09 63.70 -33.96
CA LEU A 6 -37.42 62.56 -34.85
C LEU A 6 -36.85 61.18 -34.38
N ALA A 7 -37.76 60.21 -34.36
CA ALA A 7 -37.66 58.76 -34.66
C ALA A 7 -36.71 57.80 -33.91
N LEU A 8 -37.33 56.83 -33.21
CA LEU A 8 -36.88 55.43 -33.07
C LEU A 8 -37.10 54.69 -34.41
N PRO A 9 -36.31 53.65 -34.77
CA PRO A 9 -36.71 52.28 -34.42
C PRO A 9 -35.55 51.27 -34.23
N GLY A 10 -35.89 50.10 -33.66
CA GLY A 10 -35.29 48.84 -34.12
C GLY A 10 -34.52 48.00 -33.10
N ARG A 11 -35.25 47.25 -32.28
CA ARG A 11 -34.73 46.08 -31.53
C ARG A 11 -34.15 45.03 -32.49
N ARG A 12 -32.95 44.53 -32.23
CA ARG A 12 -32.56 43.14 -32.52
C ARG A 12 -31.98 42.50 -31.26
N SER A 13 -32.72 41.48 -30.81
CA SER A 13 -32.41 40.59 -29.70
C SER A 13 -31.25 39.67 -30.10
N LEU A 14 -30.13 39.74 -29.38
CA LEU A 14 -29.08 38.71 -29.42
C LEU A 14 -29.34 37.75 -28.26
N LYS A 15 -29.76 36.54 -28.63
CA LYS A 15 -29.93 35.38 -27.76
C LYS A 15 -28.61 35.07 -27.06
N ARG A 16 -28.63 35.05 -25.72
CA ARG A 16 -27.64 34.35 -24.89
C ARG A 16 -27.75 32.85 -25.20
N GLY A 17 -26.68 32.27 -25.72
CA GLY A 17 -26.51 30.82 -25.80
C GLY A 17 -25.99 30.32 -24.46
N ASP A 18 -26.78 29.47 -23.81
CA ASP A 18 -26.39 28.67 -22.66
C ASP A 18 -25.29 27.68 -23.09
N ALA A 19 -24.07 27.88 -22.60
CA ALA A 19 -23.02 26.87 -22.62
C ALA A 19 -23.25 25.96 -21.41
N ARG A 20 -24.01 24.88 -21.61
CA ARG A 20 -24.02 23.73 -20.71
C ARG A 20 -22.67 23.02 -20.85
N SER A 21 -21.91 22.97 -19.77
CA SER A 21 -20.74 22.11 -19.64
C SER A 21 -21.20 20.66 -19.67
N GLU A 22 -20.82 19.93 -20.72
CA GLU A 22 -20.88 18.47 -20.73
C GLU A 22 -19.87 17.94 -19.72
N ALA A 23 -20.39 17.46 -18.58
CA ALA A 23 -19.65 16.64 -17.65
C ALA A 23 -19.39 15.29 -18.31
N THR A 24 -18.12 15.01 -18.60
CA THR A 24 -17.65 13.69 -19.06
C THR A 24 -17.90 12.68 -17.96
N ALA A 25 -18.96 11.89 -18.12
CA ALA A 25 -19.26 10.78 -17.23
C ALA A 25 -18.23 9.66 -17.45
N GLU A 26 -17.34 9.48 -16.49
CA GLU A 26 -16.55 8.24 -16.33
C GLU A 26 -17.52 7.08 -16.15
N ARG A 27 -17.79 6.36 -17.24
CA ARG A 27 -18.53 5.10 -17.22
C ARG A 27 -17.64 4.04 -16.56
N ARG A 28 -17.98 3.68 -15.33
CA ARG A 28 -17.56 2.42 -14.69
C ARG A 28 -17.86 1.27 -15.65
N VAL A 29 -16.82 0.71 -16.26
CA VAL A 29 -16.87 -0.62 -16.86
C VAL A 29 -16.97 -1.59 -15.69
N ALA A 30 -18.14 -2.21 -15.52
CA ALA A 30 -18.30 -3.29 -14.56
C ALA A 30 -17.39 -4.45 -14.98
N PRO A 31 -16.55 -5.02 -14.08
CA PRO A 31 -15.81 -6.23 -14.40
C PRO A 31 -16.82 -7.35 -14.67
N ALA A 32 -16.73 -7.96 -15.85
CA ALA A 32 -17.43 -9.19 -16.15
C ALA A 32 -16.94 -10.25 -15.17
N ALA A 33 -17.85 -10.77 -14.35
CA ALA A 33 -17.58 -11.82 -13.39
C ALA A 33 -16.92 -13.01 -14.10
N LEU A 34 -15.64 -13.27 -13.79
CA LEU A 34 -15.08 -14.61 -13.91
C LEU A 34 -16.02 -15.53 -13.12
N GLY A 35 -16.51 -16.60 -13.74
CA GLY A 35 -17.51 -17.48 -13.15
C GLY A 35 -17.01 -18.10 -11.84
N THR A 36 -17.31 -17.45 -10.72
CA THR A 36 -16.98 -17.93 -9.37
C THR A 36 -17.99 -19.01 -8.97
N THR A 37 -17.64 -20.26 -9.22
CA THR A 37 -18.25 -21.41 -8.53
C THR A 37 -17.26 -21.85 -7.48
N GLY A 38 -17.69 -21.84 -6.21
CA GLY A 38 -16.83 -21.56 -5.08
C GLY A 38 -15.82 -22.64 -4.70
N LEU A 39 -14.84 -22.22 -3.91
CA LEU A 39 -14.11 -23.03 -2.93
C LEU A 39 -13.27 -22.10 -2.02
N ARG A 40 -13.63 -22.13 -0.73
CA ARG A 40 -12.88 -21.87 0.51
C ARG A 40 -11.96 -20.64 0.65
N ARG A 41 -12.30 -19.91 1.71
CA ARG A 41 -11.68 -18.73 2.31
C ARG A 41 -10.34 -19.03 3.01
N HIS A 42 -9.59 -17.94 3.19
CA HIS A 42 -8.52 -17.68 4.17
C HIS A 42 -7.06 -17.99 3.81
N ARG A 43 -6.24 -17.01 4.23
CA ARG A 43 -4.85 -17.12 4.75
C ARG A 43 -3.71 -16.67 3.81
N ALA A 44 -3.63 -15.37 3.49
CA ALA A 44 -2.50 -14.90 2.66
C ALA A 44 -2.04 -13.43 2.83
N LEU A 45 -2.74 -12.60 3.60
CA LEU A 45 -2.31 -11.20 3.79
C LEU A 45 -1.19 -11.02 4.83
N LEU A 46 -0.90 -12.03 5.65
CA LEU A 46 0.27 -12.06 6.54
C LEU A 46 1.42 -12.96 6.03
N GLU A 47 1.14 -13.90 5.11
CA GLU A 47 2.08 -14.97 4.71
C GLU A 47 2.81 -14.72 3.37
N SER A 48 2.76 -13.51 2.81
CA SER A 48 3.39 -13.18 1.51
C SER A 48 4.63 -12.29 1.62
N GLY A 49 5.27 -12.27 2.80
CA GLY A 49 6.56 -11.61 3.03
C GLY A 49 7.71 -12.59 2.94
N ALA A 50 8.26 -12.82 1.74
CA ALA A 50 9.37 -13.74 1.47
C ALA A 50 10.67 -13.51 2.28
N LEU A 51 10.74 -12.45 3.10
CA LEU A 51 11.82 -12.25 4.09
C LEU A 51 11.33 -11.81 5.48
N LEU A 52 10.02 -11.64 5.71
CA LEU A 52 9.47 -11.40 7.06
C LEU A 52 9.16 -12.72 7.78
N GLU A 53 8.79 -13.78 7.07
CA GLU A 53 8.54 -15.11 7.66
C GLU A 53 9.81 -15.81 8.19
N SER A 54 10.99 -15.35 7.77
CA SER A 54 12.28 -15.89 8.26
C SER A 54 12.91 -15.07 9.38
N ALA A 55 12.26 -13.99 9.84
CA ALA A 55 12.77 -13.22 10.95
C ALA A 55 12.79 -14.12 12.20
N PRO A 56 13.95 -14.36 12.84
CA PRO A 56 14.06 -15.27 13.99
C PRO A 56 13.34 -14.74 15.25
N ARG A 57 12.68 -13.57 15.14
CA ARG A 57 11.92 -12.93 16.20
C ARG A 57 10.63 -12.30 15.64
N PRO A 58 9.52 -12.40 16.41
CA PRO A 58 8.28 -11.70 16.09
C PRO A 58 8.48 -10.18 16.04
N LEU A 59 7.68 -9.50 15.22
CA LEU A 59 7.82 -8.04 15.01
C LEU A 59 7.44 -7.26 16.28
N PRO A 60 8.20 -6.22 16.66
CA PRO A 60 7.77 -5.25 17.67
C PRO A 60 6.41 -4.64 17.36
N GLY A 61 5.46 -4.75 18.29
CA GLY A 61 4.09 -4.30 18.11
C GLY A 61 3.38 -3.96 19.41
N VAL A 62 2.16 -3.46 19.27
CA VAL A 62 1.21 -3.22 20.35
C VAL A 62 0.06 -4.20 20.19
N SER A 63 -0.25 -4.98 21.22
CA SER A 63 -1.43 -5.84 21.30
C SER A 63 -2.10 -5.64 22.65
N VAL A 64 -3.35 -5.19 22.64
CA VAL A 64 -4.12 -4.93 23.86
C VAL A 64 -5.55 -5.42 23.70
N VAL A 65 -6.15 -5.83 24.83
CA VAL A 65 -7.58 -6.14 24.90
C VAL A 65 -8.27 -5.16 25.83
N GLY A 66 -9.32 -4.56 25.28
CA GLY A 66 -10.21 -3.62 25.92
C GLY A 66 -11.54 -4.27 26.29
N GLN A 67 -12.08 -3.83 27.42
CA GLN A 67 -13.45 -4.11 27.85
C GLN A 67 -14.26 -2.81 27.84
N PRO A 68 -15.23 -2.65 26.91
CA PRO A 68 -16.14 -1.51 26.90
C PRO A 68 -17.04 -1.52 28.13
N ALA A 69 -17.17 -0.37 28.80
CA ALA A 69 -18.09 -0.23 29.92
C ALA A 69 -19.55 -0.27 29.45
N GLY A 70 -20.43 -0.72 30.34
CA GLY A 70 -21.87 -0.65 30.12
C GLY A 70 -22.38 0.79 30.16
N ARG A 71 -23.05 1.24 29.09
CA ARG A 71 -23.50 2.62 28.93
C ARG A 71 -25.03 2.79 29.07
N GLY A 72 -25.45 4.02 29.31
CA GLY A 72 -26.86 4.40 29.46
C GLY A 72 -27.52 3.94 30.76
N LEU A 73 -28.83 4.18 30.90
CA LEU A 73 -29.59 3.89 32.12
C LEU A 73 -29.57 2.41 32.52
N LEU A 74 -29.45 1.52 31.53
CA LEU A 74 -29.41 0.07 31.73
C LEU A 74 -27.98 -0.48 31.82
N ARG A 75 -26.95 0.36 31.68
CA ARG A 75 -25.52 0.00 31.67
C ARG A 75 -25.24 -1.20 30.76
N LYS A 76 -25.76 -1.17 29.53
CA LYS A 76 -25.50 -2.21 28.54
C LYS A 76 -24.26 -1.83 27.73
N PRO A 77 -23.34 -2.78 27.47
CA PRO A 77 -22.24 -2.53 26.54
C PRO A 77 -22.80 -2.16 25.15
N PRO A 78 -22.10 -1.33 24.38
CA PRO A 78 -22.47 -1.03 22.99
C PRO A 78 -22.45 -2.32 22.16
N THR A 79 -23.26 -2.40 21.10
CA THR A 79 -23.10 -3.52 20.15
C THR A 79 -21.75 -3.44 19.45
N VAL A 80 -21.30 -4.55 18.86
CA VAL A 80 -20.07 -4.62 18.06
C VAL A 80 -20.05 -3.52 16.99
N GLU A 81 -21.14 -3.36 16.24
CA GLU A 81 -21.24 -2.35 15.18
C GLU A 81 -21.24 -0.92 15.72
N GLU A 82 -21.93 -0.67 16.84
CA GLU A 82 -21.96 0.65 17.49
C GLU A 82 -20.56 1.05 17.97
N LEU A 83 -19.86 0.14 18.65
CA LEU A 83 -18.52 0.37 19.16
C LEU A 83 -17.53 0.65 18.04
N LEU A 84 -17.52 -0.16 16.98
CA LEU A 84 -16.63 0.03 15.84
C LEU A 84 -16.89 1.35 15.10
N LEU A 85 -18.16 1.74 14.95
CA LEU A 85 -18.52 3.03 14.35
C LEU A 85 -18.13 4.22 15.24
N GLU A 86 -18.15 4.07 16.57
CA GLU A 86 -17.63 5.08 17.48
C GLU A 86 -16.12 5.19 17.42
N ILE A 87 -15.40 4.07 17.35
CA ILE A 87 -13.95 4.04 17.19
C ILE A 87 -13.55 4.73 15.88
N ASP A 88 -14.18 4.39 14.76
CA ASP A 88 -13.94 5.05 13.46
C ASP A 88 -14.14 6.58 13.53
N ARG A 89 -15.25 7.01 14.14
CA ARG A 89 -15.53 8.44 14.35
C ARG A 89 -14.51 9.11 15.27
N TRP A 90 -14.09 8.43 16.33
CA TRP A 90 -13.10 8.94 17.27
C TRP A 90 -11.76 9.17 16.55
N PHE A 91 -11.28 8.21 15.76
CA PHE A 91 -10.04 8.40 15.00
C PHE A 91 -10.15 9.58 14.02
N THR A 92 -11.28 9.68 13.31
CA THR A 92 -11.55 10.79 12.39
C THR A 92 -11.52 12.15 13.08
N ALA A 93 -11.93 12.23 14.34
CA ALA A 93 -11.93 13.46 15.13
C ALA A 93 -10.58 13.75 15.81
N GLU A 94 -9.94 12.73 16.40
CA GLU A 94 -8.87 12.90 17.39
C GLU A 94 -7.46 12.57 16.87
N ALA A 95 -7.33 11.70 15.86
CA ALA A 95 -6.02 11.35 15.31
C ALA A 95 -5.43 12.47 14.43
N GLY A 96 -6.20 13.53 14.17
CA GLY A 96 -5.74 14.75 13.53
C GLY A 96 -5.00 14.47 12.22
N GLU A 97 -3.85 15.09 12.06
CA GLU A 97 -3.10 15.06 10.79
C GLU A 97 -2.25 13.80 10.59
N VAL A 98 -2.12 12.93 11.59
CA VAL A 98 -1.47 11.62 11.41
C VAL A 98 -2.39 10.61 10.77
N LEU A 99 -3.71 10.81 10.87
CA LEU A 99 -4.68 9.97 10.19
C LEU A 99 -4.53 10.08 8.67
N ARG A 100 -4.33 8.94 8.02
CA ARG A 100 -4.31 8.83 6.55
C ARG A 100 -5.62 8.28 6.02
N ARG A 101 -6.16 7.28 6.69
CA ARG A 101 -7.43 6.63 6.33
C ARG A 101 -7.99 5.84 7.49
N THR A 102 -9.30 5.67 7.50
CA THR A 102 -10.01 4.66 8.26
C THR A 102 -10.89 3.85 7.32
N ARG A 103 -11.15 2.60 7.67
CA ARG A 103 -12.17 1.79 6.99
C ARG A 103 -12.77 0.77 7.94
N LEU A 104 -14.07 0.56 7.80
CA LEU A 104 -14.75 -0.59 8.36
C LEU A 104 -14.57 -1.80 7.43
N GLY A 105 -14.46 -2.98 8.01
CA GLY A 105 -14.32 -4.22 7.26
C GLY A 105 -14.44 -5.44 8.16
N VAL A 106 -13.79 -6.52 7.72
CA VAL A 106 -13.63 -7.73 8.51
C VAL A 106 -12.16 -8.12 8.57
N ASP A 107 -11.75 -8.74 9.66
CA ASP A 107 -10.41 -9.28 9.85
C ASP A 107 -10.21 -10.61 9.11
N ILE A 108 -9.06 -11.25 9.36
CA ILE A 108 -8.72 -12.56 8.79
C ILE A 108 -9.63 -13.70 9.26
N ASP A 109 -10.37 -13.55 10.35
CA ASP A 109 -11.32 -14.54 10.88
C ASP A 109 -12.78 -14.16 10.59
N GLU A 110 -12.99 -13.21 9.65
CA GLU A 110 -14.29 -12.63 9.29
C GLU A 110 -15.03 -11.89 10.41
N ARG A 111 -14.31 -11.48 11.45
CA ARG A 111 -14.86 -10.68 12.54
C ARG A 111 -14.91 -9.21 12.12
N PRO A 112 -15.97 -8.47 12.50
CA PRO A 112 -16.05 -7.03 12.24
C PRO A 112 -14.85 -6.28 12.81
N ALA A 113 -14.27 -5.40 11.99
CA ALA A 113 -13.07 -4.67 12.34
C ALA A 113 -13.06 -3.23 11.81
N VAL A 114 -12.33 -2.35 12.50
CA VAL A 114 -11.89 -1.05 12.01
C VAL A 114 -10.39 -1.13 11.71
N PHE A 115 -9.99 -0.64 10.54
CA PHE A 115 -8.59 -0.50 10.16
C PHE A 115 -8.22 0.97 10.08
N VAL A 116 -7.13 1.35 10.73
CA VAL A 116 -6.68 2.75 10.84
C VAL A 116 -5.26 2.90 10.30
N GLY A 117 -5.10 3.62 9.19
CA GLY A 117 -3.80 3.98 8.66
C GLY A 117 -3.25 5.25 9.29
N LEU A 118 -2.21 5.13 10.14
CA LEU A 118 -1.63 6.25 10.88
C LEU A 118 -0.23 6.69 10.39
N HIS A 119 0.50 5.81 9.71
CA HIS A 119 1.83 6.14 9.19
C HIS A 119 2.08 5.36 7.91
N PRO A 120 2.68 5.94 6.85
CA PRO A 120 2.91 5.21 5.61
C PRO A 120 3.80 3.98 5.82
N ALA A 121 4.82 4.04 6.66
CA ALA A 121 5.72 2.91 6.89
C ALA A 121 5.10 1.75 7.70
N ALA A 122 3.98 1.96 8.39
CA ALA A 122 3.34 0.93 9.21
C ALA A 122 2.12 0.34 8.51
N PRO A 123 1.80 -0.95 8.74
CA PRO A 123 0.47 -1.49 8.45
C PRO A 123 -0.64 -0.71 9.18
N GLU A 124 -1.89 -0.96 8.78
CA GLU A 124 -3.03 -0.38 9.50
C GLU A 124 -3.10 -0.97 10.91
N VAL A 125 -3.46 -0.13 11.88
CA VAL A 125 -3.89 -0.61 13.19
C VAL A 125 -5.22 -1.33 13.01
N GLU A 126 -5.29 -2.57 13.45
CA GLU A 126 -6.48 -3.40 13.35
C GLU A 126 -7.17 -3.46 14.71
N ILE A 127 -8.46 -3.12 14.71
CA ILE A 127 -9.29 -3.09 15.90
C ILE A 127 -10.50 -3.97 15.67
N VAL A 128 -10.54 -5.11 16.36
CA VAL A 128 -11.56 -6.15 16.21
C VAL A 128 -12.45 -6.16 17.43
N ALA A 129 -13.76 -6.09 17.24
CA ALA A 129 -14.72 -6.23 18.32
C ALA A 129 -15.40 -7.60 18.24
N THR A 130 -15.56 -8.26 19.39
CA THR A 130 -16.14 -9.60 19.52
C THR A 130 -17.47 -9.54 20.25
N THR A 131 -18.28 -10.59 20.12
CA THR A 131 -19.59 -10.70 20.79
C THR A 131 -19.50 -10.88 22.31
N ASP A 132 -18.31 -11.17 22.84
CA ASP A 132 -18.08 -11.38 24.28
C ASP A 132 -17.72 -10.07 25.00
N ASP A 133 -18.17 -8.93 24.46
CA ASP A 133 -17.90 -7.57 24.96
C ASP A 133 -16.39 -7.28 25.08
N ARG A 134 -15.58 -7.77 24.14
CA ARG A 134 -14.14 -7.50 24.06
C ARG A 134 -13.79 -6.82 22.75
N VAL A 135 -12.86 -5.89 22.83
CA VAL A 135 -12.22 -5.26 21.68
C VAL A 135 -10.71 -5.51 21.73
N THR A 136 -10.13 -6.02 20.66
CA THR A 136 -8.68 -6.22 20.54
C THR A 136 -8.13 -5.15 19.61
N LEU A 137 -7.02 -4.52 19.98
CA LEU A 137 -6.26 -3.63 19.11
C LEU A 137 -4.88 -4.23 18.88
N THR A 138 -4.51 -4.39 17.61
CA THR A 138 -3.19 -4.87 17.20
C THR A 138 -2.53 -3.89 16.24
N ALA A 139 -1.23 -3.68 16.41
CA ALA A 139 -0.44 -2.80 15.56
C ALA A 139 1.01 -3.26 15.45
N VAL A 140 1.53 -3.32 14.23
CA VAL A 140 2.96 -3.52 13.96
C VAL A 140 3.67 -2.17 13.96
N THR A 141 4.71 -2.02 14.78
CA THR A 141 5.38 -0.71 14.99
C THR A 141 6.80 -0.65 14.46
N ALA A 142 7.47 -1.80 14.35
CA ALA A 142 8.87 -1.90 13.97
C ALA A 142 9.26 -1.18 12.66
N PRO A 143 8.44 -1.21 11.58
CA PRO A 143 8.76 -0.51 10.34
C PRO A 143 8.80 1.02 10.44
N ALA A 144 8.02 1.60 11.37
CA ALA A 144 7.93 3.05 11.53
C ALA A 144 8.92 3.58 12.58
N GLY A 145 9.20 2.79 13.61
CA GLY A 145 10.18 3.12 14.64
C GLY A 145 9.58 3.48 16.01
N PRO A 146 10.44 3.76 16.99
CA PRO A 146 10.04 3.84 18.40
C PRO A 146 9.13 5.03 18.70
N GLY A 147 9.24 6.13 17.95
CA GLY A 147 8.34 7.29 18.11
C GLY A 147 6.91 6.99 17.70
N TYR A 148 6.72 6.10 16.71
CA TYR A 148 5.37 5.62 16.36
C TYR A 148 4.81 4.68 17.43
N HIS A 149 5.67 3.87 18.04
CA HIS A 149 5.28 2.97 19.12
C HIS A 149 4.80 3.74 20.37
N THR A 150 5.59 4.72 20.85
CA THR A 150 5.19 5.57 21.98
C THR A 150 3.94 6.39 21.66
N PHE A 151 3.81 6.90 20.43
CA PHE A 151 2.59 7.55 19.96
C PHE A 151 1.35 6.66 20.13
N LEU A 152 1.41 5.39 19.69
CA LEU A 152 0.31 4.44 19.89
C LEU A 152 0.07 4.13 21.37
N GLY A 153 1.14 3.98 22.15
CA GLY A 153 1.09 3.79 23.60
C GLY A 153 0.29 4.89 24.31
N HIS A 154 0.38 6.14 23.84
CA HIS A 154 -0.43 7.24 24.38
C HIS A 154 -1.82 7.36 23.73
N LEU A 155 -1.98 6.94 22.48
CA LEU A 155 -3.25 7.01 21.77
C LEU A 155 -4.29 6.03 22.33
N VAL A 156 -3.87 4.81 22.67
CA VAL A 156 -4.74 3.74 23.18
C VAL A 156 -5.43 4.11 24.50
N PRO A 157 -4.73 4.60 25.55
CA PRO A 157 -5.37 5.07 26.77
C PRO A 157 -6.35 6.22 26.55
N ARG A 158 -6.08 7.13 25.59
CA ARG A 158 -7.00 8.23 25.24
C ARG A 158 -8.28 7.70 24.61
N LEU A 159 -8.16 6.79 23.63
CA LEU A 159 -9.30 6.08 23.04
C LEU A 159 -10.12 5.39 24.14
N GLY A 160 -9.45 4.74 25.10
CA GLY A 160 -10.11 4.10 26.24
C GLY A 160 -10.83 5.08 27.16
N THR A 161 -10.24 6.23 27.42
CA THR A 161 -10.85 7.27 28.27
C THR A 161 -12.12 7.82 27.61
N ASP A 162 -12.06 8.16 26.32
CA ASP A 162 -13.15 8.83 25.62
C ASP A 162 -14.31 7.89 25.27
N LEU A 163 -14.01 6.61 25.03
CA LEU A 163 -15.00 5.58 24.70
C LEU A 163 -15.33 4.66 25.88
N GLU A 164 -14.87 4.98 27.09
CA GLU A 164 -15.06 4.16 28.29
C GLU A 164 -14.63 2.69 28.10
N VAL A 165 -13.51 2.46 27.41
CA VAL A 165 -12.89 1.14 27.22
C VAL A 165 -11.71 0.97 28.17
N THR A 166 -11.77 -0.06 29.03
CA THR A 166 -10.66 -0.40 29.92
C THR A 166 -9.70 -1.33 29.22
N TRP A 167 -8.50 -0.85 28.88
CA TRP A 167 -7.45 -1.63 28.22
C TRP A 167 -6.58 -2.42 29.19
N SER A 168 -6.21 -3.62 28.78
CA SER A 168 -5.26 -4.50 29.45
C SER A 168 -4.32 -5.11 28.42
N GLN A 169 -3.11 -5.48 28.85
CA GLN A 169 -2.21 -6.25 27.99
C GLN A 169 -2.90 -7.56 27.60
N TYR A 170 -2.75 -7.93 26.33
CA TYR A 170 -3.16 -9.23 25.87
C TYR A 170 -2.23 -10.30 26.48
N ASP A 171 -2.76 -11.47 26.84
CA ASP A 171 -1.94 -12.61 27.24
C ASP A 171 -1.83 -13.56 26.04
N ALA A 172 -0.82 -13.32 25.19
CA ALA A 172 -0.58 -14.09 23.96
C ALA A 172 -0.35 -15.60 24.16
N ALA A 173 -0.24 -16.10 25.41
CA ALA A 173 -0.12 -17.53 25.66
C ALA A 173 -1.32 -18.36 25.14
N SER A 174 -2.44 -17.70 24.79
CA SER A 174 -3.70 -18.36 24.45
C SER A 174 -3.99 -18.47 22.95
N GLU A 175 -3.45 -17.62 22.07
CA GLU A 175 -3.90 -17.52 20.66
C GLU A 175 -2.79 -17.33 19.60
N GLY A 176 -1.51 -17.57 19.93
CA GLY A 176 -0.47 -17.78 18.92
C GLY A 176 -0.11 -16.58 18.03
N GLN A 177 -0.26 -15.34 18.51
CA GLN A 177 0.15 -14.15 17.77
C GLN A 177 1.69 -14.01 17.67
N GLU A 178 2.18 -13.68 16.48
CA GLU A 178 3.61 -13.49 16.15
C GLU A 178 4.11 -12.04 16.37
N LEU A 179 3.65 -11.36 17.43
CA LEU A 179 4.15 -10.03 17.80
C LEU A 179 4.91 -10.09 19.12
N THR A 180 6.00 -9.33 19.20
CA THR A 180 6.63 -9.05 20.50
C THR A 180 5.76 -8.02 21.19
N GLU A 181 5.04 -8.44 22.24
CA GLU A 181 4.18 -7.58 23.05
C GLU A 181 5.04 -6.56 23.81
N ILE A 182 5.06 -5.33 23.34
CA ILE A 182 5.67 -4.20 24.05
C ILE A 182 4.52 -3.22 24.28
N TYR A 183 3.93 -3.25 25.48
CA TYR A 183 2.92 -2.26 25.86
C TYR A 183 3.32 -1.62 27.18
N GLU A 184 4.26 -0.69 27.09
CA GLU A 184 4.62 0.21 28.17
C GLU A 184 4.78 1.62 27.57
N PRO A 185 3.74 2.46 27.63
CA PRO A 185 3.73 3.75 26.93
C PRO A 185 4.85 4.69 27.37
N ASP A 186 5.37 4.50 28.59
CA ASP A 186 6.38 5.37 29.20
C ASP A 186 7.81 4.76 29.18
N ASP A 187 8.01 3.52 28.69
CA ASP A 187 9.33 2.88 28.62
C ASP A 187 10.02 3.10 27.27
N ARG A 188 10.34 4.35 26.98
CA ARG A 188 11.05 4.73 25.75
C ARG A 188 12.37 3.96 25.55
N PRO A 189 13.27 3.84 26.54
CA PRO A 189 14.51 3.08 26.37
C PRO A 189 14.29 1.58 26.08
N GLY A 190 13.30 0.94 26.72
CA GLY A 190 12.96 -0.46 26.44
C GLY A 190 12.46 -0.67 25.01
N VAL A 191 11.60 0.22 24.53
CA VAL A 191 11.13 0.20 23.13
C VAL A 191 12.30 0.33 22.15
N GLU A 192 13.23 1.26 22.37
CA GLU A 192 14.42 1.40 21.51
C GLU A 192 15.30 0.15 21.53
N ALA A 193 15.52 -0.44 22.71
CA ALA A 193 16.32 -1.65 22.86
C ALA A 193 15.71 -2.85 22.12
N GLU A 194 14.39 -3.05 22.22
CA GLU A 194 13.70 -4.13 21.51
C GLU A 194 13.67 -3.93 20.00
N MET A 195 13.47 -2.70 19.51
CA MET A 195 13.54 -2.43 18.07
C MET A 195 14.94 -2.66 17.49
N LEU A 196 15.99 -2.30 18.24
CA LEU A 196 17.37 -2.62 17.86
C LEU A 196 17.65 -4.13 17.92
N ALA A 197 17.10 -4.82 18.93
CA ALA A 197 17.20 -6.27 19.06
C ALA A 197 16.50 -7.00 17.89
N TRP A 198 15.39 -6.47 17.39
CA TRP A 198 14.71 -6.94 16.18
C TRP A 198 15.52 -6.64 14.91
N LEU A 199 16.05 -5.43 14.75
CA LEU A 199 16.76 -5.02 13.53
C LEU A 199 18.07 -5.81 13.32
N ARG A 200 18.76 -6.14 14.40
CA ARG A 200 20.07 -6.82 14.35
C ARG A 200 20.08 -8.13 13.54
N PRO A 201 19.24 -9.14 13.81
CA PRO A 201 19.22 -10.36 13.01
C PRO A 201 18.85 -10.11 11.54
N VAL A 202 17.98 -9.13 11.26
CA VAL A 202 17.62 -8.76 9.88
C VAL A 202 18.85 -8.24 9.11
N LEU A 203 19.67 -7.39 9.73
CA LEU A 203 20.91 -6.90 9.12
C LEU A 203 21.96 -8.03 8.95
N LEU A 204 22.03 -8.96 9.89
CA LEU A 204 22.91 -10.12 9.78
C LEU A 204 22.50 -11.05 8.63
N GLU A 205 21.19 -11.28 8.44
CA GLU A 205 20.70 -12.07 7.31
C GLU A 205 20.91 -11.35 5.99
N ALA A 206 20.67 -10.03 5.94
CA ALA A 206 21.00 -9.24 4.76
C ALA A 206 22.47 -9.41 4.37
N ARG A 207 23.38 -9.28 5.34
CA ARG A 207 24.81 -9.48 5.10
C ARG A 207 25.14 -10.90 4.62
N ALA A 208 24.53 -11.91 5.22
CA ALA A 208 24.72 -13.31 4.84
C ALA A 208 24.19 -13.60 3.43
N SER A 209 23.02 -13.05 3.07
CA SER A 209 22.44 -13.13 1.72
C SER A 209 23.39 -12.52 0.69
N ARG A 210 23.89 -11.30 0.95
CA ARG A 210 24.87 -10.61 0.09
C ARG A 210 26.15 -11.42 -0.10
N ALA A 211 26.67 -12.03 0.96
CA ALA A 211 27.86 -12.89 0.88
C ALA A 211 27.65 -14.15 0.02
N ARG A 212 26.41 -14.62 -0.14
CA ARG A 212 26.03 -15.74 -1.02
C ARG A 212 25.69 -15.30 -2.45
N GLY A 213 25.81 -14.01 -2.77
CA GLY A 213 25.40 -13.46 -4.06
C GLY A 213 23.89 -13.29 -4.21
N GLY A 214 23.15 -13.22 -3.08
CA GLY A 214 21.72 -13.00 -3.07
C GLY A 214 21.31 -11.55 -3.36
N ASP A 215 20.01 -11.38 -3.59
CA ASP A 215 19.38 -10.11 -3.91
C ASP A 215 19.25 -9.19 -2.67
N THR A 216 18.81 -7.96 -2.94
CA THR A 216 18.50 -6.94 -1.93
C THR A 216 17.50 -7.46 -0.90
N VAL A 217 17.76 -7.21 0.39
CA VAL A 217 16.81 -7.50 1.47
C VAL A 217 15.90 -6.29 1.72
N HIS A 218 14.59 -6.50 1.73
CA HIS A 218 13.60 -5.46 2.02
C HIS A 218 13.29 -5.41 3.52
N VAL A 219 13.55 -4.26 4.16
CA VAL A 219 13.39 -4.08 5.61
C VAL A 219 12.31 -3.04 5.88
N GLY A 220 11.27 -3.48 6.61
CA GLY A 220 10.13 -2.63 6.98
C GLY A 220 9.22 -2.24 5.82
N LEU A 221 9.41 -2.82 4.63
CA LEU A 221 8.57 -2.55 3.47
C LEU A 221 7.33 -3.47 3.49
N PRO A 222 6.17 -3.01 2.98
CA PRO A 222 4.96 -3.83 2.92
C PRO A 222 5.17 -5.11 2.10
N SER A 223 4.50 -6.18 2.51
CA SER A 223 4.47 -7.43 1.76
C SER A 223 3.80 -7.27 0.38
N GLY A 224 4.11 -8.20 -0.52
CA GLY A 224 3.48 -8.25 -1.84
C GLY A 224 3.98 -7.22 -2.85
N THR A 225 5.03 -6.45 -2.56
CA THR A 225 5.75 -5.66 -3.57
C THR A 225 7.25 -5.70 -3.28
N LEU A 226 8.01 -6.23 -4.23
CA LEU A 226 9.47 -6.23 -4.21
C LEU A 226 9.98 -5.16 -5.17
N TYR A 227 10.94 -4.38 -4.69
CA TYR A 227 11.53 -3.29 -5.46
C TYR A 227 12.90 -3.72 -5.99
N ASP A 228 13.08 -3.60 -7.31
CA ASP A 228 14.38 -3.78 -7.95
C ASP A 228 15.26 -2.55 -7.71
N VAL A 229 16.21 -2.71 -6.77
CA VAL A 229 17.14 -1.66 -6.39
C VAL A 229 18.56 -2.19 -6.30
N GLN A 230 19.49 -1.37 -6.77
CA GLN A 230 20.91 -1.59 -6.53
C GLN A 230 21.23 -1.09 -5.11
N GLY A 231 21.25 -2.01 -4.16
CA GLY A 231 21.56 -1.78 -2.76
C GLY A 231 21.68 -3.12 -2.02
N ALA A 232 22.25 -3.10 -0.83
CA ALA A 232 22.25 -4.28 0.03
C ALA A 232 20.88 -4.42 0.73
N VAL A 233 20.27 -3.29 1.09
CA VAL A 233 19.00 -3.23 1.81
C VAL A 233 18.08 -2.18 1.18
N ALA A 234 16.80 -2.49 1.04
CA ALA A 234 15.75 -1.53 0.69
C ALA A 234 14.94 -1.18 1.95
N THR A 235 14.79 0.12 2.26
CA THR A 235 14.04 0.59 3.45
C THR A 235 12.91 1.55 3.06
N ASN A 236 12.07 1.94 4.02
CA ASN A 236 11.08 3.01 3.84
C ASN A 236 11.71 4.39 3.54
N LEU A 237 13.00 4.58 3.81
CA LEU A 237 13.73 5.83 3.57
C LEU A 237 14.78 5.68 2.46
N GLY A 238 14.57 4.75 1.53
CA GLY A 238 15.43 4.50 0.39
C GLY A 238 16.42 3.36 0.58
N PRO A 239 17.20 3.05 -0.47
CA PRO A 239 18.15 1.95 -0.43
C PRO A 239 19.34 2.29 0.46
N ARG A 240 20.03 1.25 0.93
CA ARG A 240 21.32 1.30 1.62
C ARG A 240 22.29 0.37 0.93
N ASP A 241 23.54 0.81 0.78
CA ASP A 241 24.56 0.06 0.08
C ASP A 241 25.26 -0.95 1.00
N ASP A 242 26.16 -1.75 0.42
CA ASP A 242 26.94 -2.74 1.17
C ASP A 242 27.84 -2.07 2.23
N THR A 243 28.34 -0.85 1.98
CA THR A 243 29.16 -0.08 2.94
C THR A 243 28.36 0.26 4.19
N TRP A 244 27.15 0.79 4.02
CA TRP A 244 26.24 1.09 5.12
C TRP A 244 25.89 -0.18 5.88
N LEU A 245 25.64 -1.30 5.19
CA LEU A 245 25.28 -2.57 5.83
C LEU A 245 26.39 -3.09 6.75
N GLU A 246 27.65 -3.08 6.29
CA GLU A 246 28.79 -3.49 7.09
C GLU A 246 28.96 -2.59 8.34
N GLN A 247 28.77 -1.28 8.19
CA GLN A 247 28.82 -0.33 9.29
C GLN A 247 27.68 -0.55 10.30
N ALA A 248 26.45 -0.74 9.82
CA ALA A 248 25.27 -0.98 10.64
C ALA A 248 25.35 -2.29 11.42
N VAL A 249 25.90 -3.36 10.82
CA VAL A 249 26.15 -4.64 11.51
C VAL A 249 27.21 -4.49 12.60
N ALA A 250 28.27 -3.70 12.36
CA ALA A 250 29.30 -3.45 13.35
C ALA A 250 28.82 -2.52 14.48
N GLN A 251 27.97 -1.54 14.16
CA GLN A 251 27.47 -0.51 15.06
C GLN A 251 25.97 -0.26 14.79
N PRO A 252 25.05 -0.96 15.48
CA PRO A 252 23.61 -0.85 15.23
C PRO A 252 23.03 0.57 15.37
N ALA A 253 23.66 1.44 16.16
CA ALA A 253 23.29 2.85 16.28
C ALA A 253 23.49 3.65 14.97
N MET A 254 24.21 3.11 13.98
CA MET A 254 24.27 3.72 12.64
C MET A 254 23.03 3.43 11.80
N ALA A 255 22.24 2.43 12.19
CA ALA A 255 21.04 2.02 11.46
C ALA A 255 19.77 2.76 11.92
N LEU A 256 19.87 3.76 12.80
CA LEU A 256 18.68 4.50 13.26
C LEU A 256 17.97 5.23 12.12
N ASP A 257 18.71 5.52 11.05
CA ASP A 257 18.23 6.21 9.86
C ASP A 257 17.29 5.35 8.96
N VAL A 258 17.04 4.08 9.32
CA VAL A 258 16.01 3.26 8.67
C VAL A 258 14.61 3.59 9.18
N TRP A 259 14.50 4.19 10.37
CA TRP A 259 13.22 4.49 11.00
C TRP A 259 12.75 5.90 10.67
N PRO A 260 11.58 6.04 10.02
CA PRO A 260 11.02 7.35 9.71
C PRO A 260 10.57 8.13 10.96
N TRP A 261 10.15 7.45 12.01
CA TRP A 261 9.63 8.06 13.23
C TRP A 261 10.44 7.61 14.45
N TRP A 262 11.57 8.30 14.68
CA TRP A 262 12.39 8.07 15.86
C TRP A 262 11.87 8.83 17.08
N ALA A 263 11.77 10.16 17.04
CA ALA A 263 11.40 10.97 18.21
C ALA A 263 9.91 10.84 18.61
N ASP A 264 9.56 11.08 19.87
CA ASP A 264 8.16 11.03 20.34
C ASP A 264 7.30 12.20 19.81
N ALA A 265 7.94 13.22 19.22
CA ALA A 265 7.28 14.38 18.64
C ALA A 265 6.99 14.21 17.14
N THR A 266 5.87 14.76 16.69
CA THR A 266 5.59 14.96 15.26
C THR A 266 6.31 16.23 14.75
N ASP A 267 7.63 16.21 14.79
CA ASP A 267 8.50 17.34 14.47
C ASP A 267 8.76 17.51 12.96
N ALA A 268 9.65 18.45 12.61
CA ALA A 268 10.06 18.71 11.23
C ALA A 268 10.69 17.48 10.56
N ARG A 269 11.47 16.69 11.31
CA ARG A 269 12.14 15.49 10.81
C ARG A 269 11.13 14.39 10.53
N TYR A 270 10.17 14.18 11.43
CA TYR A 270 9.05 13.26 11.25
C TYR A 270 8.29 13.59 9.96
N LEU A 271 7.90 14.86 9.76
CA LEU A 271 7.17 15.29 8.57
C LEU A 271 7.97 15.07 7.28
N LEU A 272 9.27 15.39 7.28
CA LEU A 272 10.15 15.10 6.15
C LEU A 272 10.24 13.60 5.87
N ASN A 273 10.47 12.78 6.90
CA ASN A 273 10.60 11.35 6.75
C ASN A 273 9.30 10.69 6.28
N ARG A 274 8.13 11.15 6.77
CA ARG A 274 6.81 10.71 6.27
C ARG A 274 6.67 11.00 4.78
N ALA A 275 7.06 12.20 4.32
CA ALA A 275 7.07 12.53 2.90
C ALA A 275 8.02 11.61 2.11
N LEU A 276 9.23 11.36 2.62
CA LEU A 276 10.20 10.48 1.98
C LEU A 276 9.69 9.04 1.86
N CYS A 277 8.98 8.50 2.86
CA CYS A 277 8.35 7.19 2.76
C CYS A 277 7.38 7.09 1.58
N LEU A 278 6.49 8.08 1.46
CA LEU A 278 5.52 8.16 0.38
C LEU A 278 6.23 8.32 -0.98
N MET A 279 7.25 9.16 -1.06
CA MET A 279 8.02 9.40 -2.29
C MET A 279 8.80 8.18 -2.76
N TRP A 280 9.41 7.43 -1.84
CA TRP A 280 10.12 6.19 -2.15
C TRP A 280 9.17 5.09 -2.61
N ARG A 281 8.02 4.93 -1.95
CA ARG A 281 7.20 3.72 -2.10
C ARG A 281 5.97 3.91 -3.00
N ASP A 282 5.28 5.04 -2.85
CA ASP A 282 3.89 5.17 -3.28
C ASP A 282 3.72 6.17 -4.43
N VAL A 283 4.57 7.19 -4.55
CA VAL A 283 4.53 8.12 -5.69
C VAL A 283 4.85 7.37 -6.99
N ARG A 284 3.97 7.47 -7.99
CA ARG A 284 4.11 6.83 -9.31
C ARG A 284 4.99 7.58 -10.30
N TRP A 285 5.44 8.79 -9.95
CA TRP A 285 6.33 9.65 -10.75
C TRP A 285 5.81 9.97 -12.16
N ARG A 286 4.49 10.08 -12.28
CA ARG A 286 3.73 10.54 -13.45
C ARG A 286 2.55 11.41 -12.98
N PRO A 287 1.85 12.13 -13.86
CA PRO A 287 0.62 12.81 -13.48
C PRO A 287 -0.37 11.81 -12.83
N PRO A 288 -1.10 12.23 -11.78
CA PRO A 288 -2.03 11.35 -11.08
C PRO A 288 -3.13 10.90 -12.05
N GLY A 289 -3.36 9.59 -12.09
CA GLY A 289 -4.40 8.94 -12.90
C GLY A 289 -5.68 8.68 -12.11
N THR A 290 -5.65 8.84 -10.78
CA THR A 290 -6.80 8.68 -9.89
C THR A 290 -6.83 9.81 -8.85
N VAL A 291 -7.98 9.94 -8.16
CA VAL A 291 -8.13 10.90 -7.05
C VAL A 291 -7.19 10.56 -5.91
N GLU A 292 -7.05 9.28 -5.58
CA GLU A 292 -6.19 8.80 -4.49
C GLU A 292 -4.70 9.10 -4.77
N GLU A 293 -4.27 9.02 -6.03
CA GLU A 293 -2.91 9.43 -6.42
C GLU A 293 -2.69 10.94 -6.29
N ALA A 294 -3.72 11.75 -6.60
CA ALA A 294 -3.65 13.19 -6.44
C ALA A 294 -3.61 13.59 -4.96
N GLU A 295 -4.45 12.96 -4.13
CA GLU A 295 -4.47 13.14 -2.67
C GLU A 295 -3.13 12.73 -2.04
N LEU A 296 -2.52 11.64 -2.51
CA LEU A 296 -1.20 11.21 -2.06
C LEU A 296 -0.12 12.27 -2.38
N MET A 297 -0.13 12.85 -3.58
CA MET A 297 0.79 13.92 -3.92
C MET A 297 0.56 15.18 -3.06
N ASP A 298 -0.69 15.50 -2.74
CA ASP A 298 -1.02 16.62 -1.86
C ASP A 298 -0.61 16.36 -0.41
N GLU A 299 -0.70 15.11 0.08
CA GLU A 299 -0.15 14.67 1.37
C GLU A 299 1.36 14.92 1.43
N VAL A 300 2.10 14.50 0.40
CA VAL A 300 3.56 14.70 0.32
C VAL A 300 3.91 16.19 0.32
N ARG A 301 3.24 17.00 -0.51
CA ARG A 301 3.45 18.46 -0.57
C ARG A 301 3.19 19.12 0.78
N SER A 302 2.11 18.73 1.45
CA SER A 302 1.76 19.25 2.77
C SER A 302 2.84 18.93 3.80
N CYS A 303 3.32 17.68 3.83
CA CYS A 303 4.40 17.26 4.72
C CYS A 303 5.71 18.04 4.47
N LEU A 304 6.15 18.17 3.22
CA LEU A 304 7.38 18.89 2.86
C LEU A 304 7.30 20.37 3.22
N ARG A 305 6.18 21.04 2.90
CA ARG A 305 5.97 22.46 3.22
C ARG A 305 6.01 22.72 4.73
N ARG A 306 5.36 21.86 5.51
CA ARG A 306 5.32 22.00 6.97
C ARG A 306 6.66 21.68 7.62
N ALA A 307 7.33 20.61 7.18
CA ALA A 307 8.69 20.31 7.61
C ALA A 307 9.61 21.50 7.36
N HIS A 308 9.55 22.11 6.17
CA HIS A 308 10.34 23.30 5.83
C HIS A 308 9.98 24.50 6.69
N SER A 309 8.70 24.70 7.00
CA SER A 309 8.26 25.78 7.89
C SER A 309 8.78 25.61 9.33
N PHE A 310 8.98 24.38 9.80
CA PHE A 310 9.51 24.11 11.13
C PHE A 310 11.04 24.14 11.16
N ASP A 311 11.71 23.57 10.16
CA ASP A 311 13.16 23.57 10.03
C ASP A 311 13.59 23.62 8.55
N PRO A 312 13.92 24.82 8.02
CA PRO A 312 14.44 24.98 6.66
C PRO A 312 15.82 24.36 6.41
N ALA A 313 16.57 24.00 7.45
CA ALA A 313 17.94 23.49 7.34
C ALA A 313 18.00 21.98 7.06
N LEU A 314 16.86 21.29 7.09
CA LEU A 314 16.79 19.87 6.78
C LEU A 314 17.19 19.58 5.32
N PRO A 315 17.71 18.36 5.01
CA PRO A 315 18.12 17.99 3.66
C PRO A 315 16.90 17.63 2.78
N PHE A 316 16.13 18.64 2.37
CA PHE A 316 14.94 18.44 1.53
C PHE A 316 15.28 17.84 0.16
N PRO A 317 14.40 17.00 -0.40
CA PRO A 317 14.56 16.44 -1.73
C PRO A 317 14.13 17.45 -2.81
N TRP A 318 14.91 18.51 -2.98
CA TRP A 318 14.51 19.65 -3.82
C TRP A 318 14.18 19.27 -5.26
N ARG A 319 14.98 18.39 -5.89
CA ARG A 319 14.74 17.92 -7.28
C ARG A 319 13.40 17.21 -7.40
N GLU A 320 13.14 16.28 -6.49
CA GLU A 320 11.94 15.48 -6.52
C GLU A 320 10.71 16.26 -6.04
N TRP A 321 10.88 17.22 -5.14
CA TRP A 321 9.83 18.16 -4.77
C TRP A 321 9.44 19.02 -5.98
N ALA A 322 10.40 19.58 -6.73
CA ALA A 322 10.12 20.33 -7.95
C ALA A 322 9.39 19.47 -9.00
N GLU A 323 9.82 18.21 -9.17
CA GLU A 323 9.16 17.28 -10.07
C GLU A 323 7.71 16.99 -9.64
N LEU A 324 7.46 16.76 -8.35
CA LEU A 324 6.11 16.57 -7.81
C LEU A 324 5.20 17.77 -8.08
N LEU A 325 5.70 18.99 -7.88
CA LEU A 325 4.92 20.21 -8.18
C LEU A 325 4.54 20.28 -9.66
N ARG A 326 5.46 19.92 -10.55
CA ARG A 326 5.19 19.86 -12.00
C ARG A 326 4.17 18.78 -12.35
N LEU A 327 4.27 17.59 -11.76
CA LEU A 327 3.38 16.47 -12.04
C LEU A 327 1.97 16.69 -11.51
N ARG A 328 1.86 17.28 -10.30
CA ARG A 328 0.58 17.56 -9.65
C ARG A 328 -0.12 18.79 -10.24
N GLY A 329 0.66 19.80 -10.62
CA GLY A 329 0.19 21.10 -11.05
C GLY A 329 -0.45 21.92 -9.92
N GLY A 330 -1.06 23.04 -10.30
CA GLY A 330 -1.70 23.98 -9.37
C GLY A 330 -0.73 24.96 -8.72
N ASP A 331 -1.28 25.89 -7.95
CA ASP A 331 -0.51 26.92 -7.27
C ASP A 331 0.22 26.33 -6.04
N GLU A 332 1.51 26.61 -5.91
CA GLU A 332 2.33 26.25 -4.75
C GLU A 332 3.08 27.48 -4.23
N PRO A 333 2.85 27.93 -2.97
CA PRO A 333 3.51 29.11 -2.42
C PRO A 333 5.04 29.06 -2.42
N LEU A 334 5.62 27.85 -2.36
CA LEU A 334 7.08 27.65 -2.35
C LEU A 334 7.66 27.31 -3.74
N ALA A 335 6.87 27.40 -4.83
CA ALA A 335 7.29 26.95 -6.17
C ALA A 335 8.65 27.56 -6.61
N ASP A 336 8.82 28.88 -6.51
CA ASP A 336 10.04 29.56 -6.94
C ASP A 336 11.26 29.16 -6.10
N LEU A 337 11.08 29.04 -4.79
CA LEU A 337 12.13 28.58 -3.87
C LEU A 337 12.54 27.14 -4.22
N VAL A 338 11.57 26.26 -4.39
CA VAL A 338 11.79 24.84 -4.71
C VAL A 338 12.50 24.72 -6.06
N ALA A 339 12.09 25.48 -7.07
CA ALA A 339 12.74 25.50 -8.38
C ALA A 339 14.21 25.98 -8.29
N SER A 340 14.47 27.06 -7.54
CA SER A 340 15.83 27.56 -7.33
C SER A 340 16.72 26.53 -6.64
N ARG A 341 16.23 25.93 -5.55
CA ARG A 341 16.99 24.91 -4.79
C ARG A 341 17.20 23.62 -5.58
N ALA A 342 16.23 23.24 -6.41
CA ALA A 342 16.36 22.07 -7.28
C ALA A 342 17.45 22.25 -8.35
N ALA A 343 17.63 23.47 -8.86
CA ALA A 343 18.68 23.78 -9.84
C ALA A 343 20.10 23.74 -9.23
N GLU A 344 20.22 23.99 -7.92
CA GLU A 344 21.48 23.95 -7.18
C GLU A 344 21.78 22.58 -6.55
N ALA A 345 20.81 21.65 -6.56
CA ALA A 345 20.92 20.38 -5.87
C ALA A 345 21.87 19.41 -6.59
N ASP A 346 22.61 18.63 -5.79
CA ASP A 346 23.55 17.63 -6.29
C ASP A 346 22.89 16.59 -7.20
N ASP A 347 23.68 16.07 -8.14
CA ASP A 347 23.26 15.00 -9.04
C ASP A 347 23.34 13.61 -8.37
N ARG A 348 22.43 13.38 -7.43
CA ARG A 348 22.21 12.08 -6.78
C ARG A 348 21.16 11.23 -7.52
N PRO A 349 21.15 9.90 -7.35
CA PRO A 349 20.08 9.06 -7.85
C PRO A 349 18.70 9.55 -7.36
N PRO A 350 17.68 9.57 -8.24
CA PRO A 350 16.38 10.13 -7.88
C PRO A 350 15.64 9.25 -6.87
N ILE A 351 14.90 9.90 -5.97
CA ILE A 351 14.01 9.22 -5.01
C ILE A 351 12.85 8.55 -5.74
N GLY A 352 12.56 7.29 -5.41
CA GLY A 352 11.37 6.56 -5.87
C GLY A 352 11.66 5.17 -6.42
N TYR A 353 11.26 4.12 -5.69
CA TYR A 353 11.36 2.74 -6.17
C TYR A 353 10.47 2.49 -7.39
N ARG A 354 9.30 3.13 -7.44
CA ARG A 354 8.34 3.01 -8.54
C ARG A 354 8.71 3.74 -9.82
N ARG A 355 9.92 4.33 -9.88
CA ARG A 355 10.52 4.79 -11.14
C ARG A 355 11.03 3.65 -12.00
N ARG A 356 11.19 2.45 -11.44
CA ARG A 356 11.59 1.22 -12.12
C ARG A 356 10.43 0.22 -12.08
N PRO A 357 10.47 -0.84 -12.90
CA PRO A 357 9.59 -1.99 -12.72
C PRO A 357 9.64 -2.51 -11.28
N VAL A 358 8.52 -3.01 -10.80
CA VAL A 358 8.39 -3.65 -9.48
C VAL A 358 7.87 -5.06 -9.67
N THR A 359 8.24 -5.96 -8.76
CA THR A 359 7.68 -7.31 -8.73
C THR A 359 6.54 -7.34 -7.73
N ILE A 360 5.35 -7.68 -8.19
CA ILE A 360 4.19 -7.87 -7.32
C ILE A 360 4.18 -9.32 -6.90
N VAL A 361 3.97 -9.57 -5.61
CA VAL A 361 3.72 -10.91 -5.06
C VAL A 361 2.28 -10.97 -4.55
N HIS A 362 1.52 -11.96 -5.03
CA HIS A 362 0.12 -12.18 -4.69
C HIS A 362 -0.13 -13.69 -4.60
N GLU A 363 -0.60 -14.18 -3.44
CA GLU A 363 -0.92 -15.61 -3.21
C GLU A 363 0.20 -16.58 -3.63
N GLY A 364 1.47 -16.24 -3.31
CA GLY A 364 2.64 -17.07 -3.64
C GLY A 364 3.09 -17.02 -5.10
N TRP A 365 2.47 -16.17 -5.93
CA TRP A 365 2.88 -15.92 -7.31
C TRP A 365 3.47 -14.52 -7.46
N SER A 366 4.41 -14.38 -8.38
CA SER A 366 5.09 -13.12 -8.67
C SER A 366 5.00 -12.71 -10.14
N VAL A 367 4.85 -11.40 -10.37
CA VAL A 367 4.85 -10.81 -11.72
C VAL A 367 5.54 -9.45 -11.73
N ALA A 368 6.41 -9.22 -12.71
CA ALA A 368 7.04 -7.92 -12.92
C ALA A 368 6.08 -6.98 -13.66
N VAL A 369 5.85 -5.78 -13.12
CA VAL A 369 4.96 -4.77 -13.70
C VAL A 369 5.63 -3.39 -13.72
N PRO A 370 5.23 -2.48 -14.62
CA PRO A 370 5.73 -1.11 -14.57
C PRO A 370 5.43 -0.45 -13.22
N GLY A 371 6.43 0.19 -12.60
CA GLY A 371 6.27 0.82 -11.28
C GLY A 371 5.24 1.95 -11.25
N SER A 372 4.96 2.54 -12.41
CA SER A 372 3.99 3.60 -12.62
C SER A 372 2.53 3.13 -12.59
N PHE A 373 2.25 1.82 -12.59
CA PHE A 373 0.88 1.30 -12.54
C PHE A 373 0.16 1.75 -11.27
N ALA A 374 -1.07 2.26 -11.44
CA ALA A 374 -2.02 2.36 -10.34
C ALA A 374 -2.33 0.95 -9.84
N GLU A 375 -2.67 0.79 -8.57
CA GLU A 375 -2.81 -0.53 -7.94
C GLU A 375 -4.04 -0.60 -7.04
N ARG A 376 -4.72 -1.75 -7.06
CA ARG A 376 -5.73 -2.14 -6.07
C ARG A 376 -5.52 -3.62 -5.74
N ARG A 377 -5.73 -3.99 -4.48
CA ARG A 377 -5.60 -5.37 -4.02
C ARG A 377 -6.79 -5.73 -3.13
N SER A 378 -7.35 -6.90 -3.37
CA SER A 378 -8.27 -7.61 -2.47
C SER A 378 -7.59 -8.89 -1.98
N ALA A 379 -8.30 -9.69 -1.17
CA ALA A 379 -7.82 -11.02 -0.80
C ALA A 379 -7.67 -11.94 -2.03
N ASP A 380 -8.60 -11.83 -2.99
CA ASP A 380 -8.64 -12.77 -4.12
C ASP A 380 -7.82 -12.28 -5.31
N GLU A 381 -7.75 -10.96 -5.52
CA GLU A 381 -7.23 -10.37 -6.75
C GLU A 381 -6.29 -9.20 -6.49
N TRP A 382 -5.24 -9.15 -7.30
CA TRP A 382 -4.44 -7.97 -7.52
C TRP A 382 -4.78 -7.35 -8.87
N TRP A 383 -4.97 -6.04 -8.91
CA TRP A 383 -5.14 -5.27 -10.14
C TRP A 383 -4.09 -4.16 -10.24
N GLY A 384 -3.53 -3.97 -11.43
CA GLY A 384 -2.76 -2.78 -11.74
C GLY A 384 -2.88 -2.32 -13.18
N GLY A 385 -2.80 -1.01 -13.42
CA GLY A 385 -2.94 -0.47 -14.77
C GLY A 385 -2.56 0.99 -14.93
N GLU A 386 -2.36 1.38 -16.18
CA GLU A 386 -2.06 2.74 -16.62
C GLU A 386 -2.27 2.87 -18.13
N GLY A 387 -2.82 3.99 -18.60
CA GLY A 387 -2.71 4.41 -20.00
C GLY A 387 -3.22 3.39 -21.02
N GLY A 388 -4.39 2.79 -20.75
CA GLY A 388 -4.99 1.77 -21.62
C GLY A 388 -4.43 0.36 -21.44
N ARG A 389 -3.51 0.14 -20.49
CA ARG A 389 -3.03 -1.19 -20.06
C ARG A 389 -3.57 -1.55 -18.69
N GLY A 390 -3.93 -2.80 -18.48
CA GLY A 390 -4.35 -3.33 -17.19
C GLY A 390 -4.00 -4.80 -17.03
N ILE A 391 -3.65 -5.20 -15.81
CA ILE A 391 -3.37 -6.56 -15.39
C ILE A 391 -4.27 -6.87 -14.20
N THR A 392 -4.91 -8.04 -14.21
CA THR A 392 -5.58 -8.63 -13.06
C THR A 392 -4.94 -9.99 -12.80
N LEU A 393 -4.50 -10.25 -11.58
CA LEU A 393 -3.88 -11.50 -11.14
C LEU A 393 -4.70 -12.07 -9.99
N ALA A 394 -5.08 -13.34 -10.11
CA ALA A 394 -5.67 -14.14 -9.05
C ALA A 394 -4.86 -15.43 -8.91
N ALA A 395 -4.67 -15.91 -7.70
CA ALA A 395 -3.92 -17.14 -7.47
C ALA A 395 -4.48 -17.91 -6.28
N THR A 396 -4.18 -19.21 -6.25
CA THR A 396 -4.71 -20.11 -5.22
C THR A 396 -3.82 -21.33 -5.04
N THR A 397 -3.80 -21.86 -3.82
CA THR A 397 -3.20 -23.16 -3.54
C THR A 397 -4.12 -24.26 -4.06
N THR A 398 -3.54 -25.27 -4.72
CA THR A 398 -4.30 -26.37 -5.34
C THR A 398 -3.93 -27.70 -4.71
N GLY A 399 -4.88 -28.60 -4.58
CA GLY A 399 -4.65 -29.90 -3.94
C GLY A 399 -5.88 -30.43 -3.22
N THR A 400 -5.76 -31.65 -2.75
CA THR A 400 -6.79 -32.33 -1.93
C THR A 400 -6.13 -32.90 -0.68
N ASP A 401 -6.93 -33.50 0.19
CA ASP A 401 -6.42 -34.26 1.35
C ASP A 401 -5.44 -35.39 0.95
N PHE A 402 -5.41 -35.77 -0.33
CA PHE A 402 -4.53 -36.79 -0.88
C PHE A 402 -3.21 -36.25 -1.45
N GLY A 403 -2.99 -34.93 -1.43
CA GLY A 403 -1.74 -34.29 -1.87
C GLY A 403 -1.94 -33.11 -2.82
N PRO A 404 -0.83 -32.46 -3.21
CA PRO A 404 -0.85 -31.32 -4.12
C PRO A 404 -1.30 -31.73 -5.52
N MET A 405 -2.10 -30.88 -6.17
CA MET A 405 -2.58 -31.11 -7.53
C MET A 405 -1.44 -30.97 -8.54
N ALA A 406 -1.46 -31.80 -9.59
CA ALA A 406 -0.49 -31.67 -10.69
C ALA A 406 -0.81 -30.44 -11.57
N PRO A 407 0.21 -29.74 -12.10
CA PRO A 407 0.00 -28.54 -12.91
C PRO A 407 -0.88 -28.77 -14.15
N GLU A 408 -0.69 -29.90 -14.85
CA GLU A 408 -1.46 -30.27 -16.03
C GLU A 408 -2.93 -30.56 -15.68
N GLU A 409 -3.20 -31.11 -14.49
CA GLU A 409 -4.56 -31.36 -14.01
C GLU A 409 -5.29 -30.05 -13.74
N PHE A 410 -4.63 -29.09 -13.08
CA PHE A 410 -5.18 -27.76 -12.87
C PHE A 410 -5.53 -27.10 -14.21
N LEU A 411 -4.58 -27.07 -15.17
CA LEU A 411 -4.82 -26.48 -16.48
C LEU A 411 -5.95 -27.17 -17.25
N ALA A 412 -6.09 -28.49 -17.15
CA ALA A 412 -7.20 -29.20 -17.77
C ALA A 412 -8.57 -28.74 -17.22
N GLN A 413 -8.64 -28.35 -15.94
CA GLN A 413 -9.87 -27.85 -15.31
C GLN A 413 -10.18 -26.40 -15.70
N VAL A 414 -9.19 -25.51 -15.67
CA VAL A 414 -9.42 -24.05 -15.80
C VAL A 414 -9.23 -23.52 -17.23
N ALA A 415 -8.35 -24.14 -18.03
CA ALA A 415 -8.01 -23.67 -19.36
C ALA A 415 -8.86 -24.30 -20.48
N GLY A 416 -9.81 -25.20 -20.14
CA GLY A 416 -10.66 -25.90 -21.11
C GLY A 416 -11.48 -24.95 -22.01
N GLY A 417 -11.81 -23.75 -21.51
CA GLY A 417 -12.52 -22.71 -22.26
C GLY A 417 -11.67 -21.96 -23.31
N LEU A 418 -10.34 -22.10 -23.29
CA LEU A 418 -9.47 -21.37 -24.22
C LEU A 418 -9.56 -21.89 -25.67
N GLY A 419 -9.92 -23.17 -25.86
CA GLY A 419 -10.08 -23.78 -27.18
C GLY A 419 -8.76 -24.12 -27.90
N GLY A 420 -8.84 -24.69 -29.10
CA GLY A 420 -7.69 -25.26 -29.83
C GLY A 420 -6.62 -24.28 -30.31
N GLY A 421 -6.82 -22.97 -30.14
CA GLY A 421 -5.86 -21.92 -30.46
C GLY A 421 -5.05 -21.42 -29.26
N ALA A 422 -5.15 -22.09 -28.11
CA ALA A 422 -4.44 -21.69 -26.90
C ALA A 422 -2.92 -21.78 -27.09
N LEU A 423 -2.24 -20.68 -26.74
CA LEU A 423 -0.78 -20.61 -26.63
C LEU A 423 -0.35 -21.42 -25.41
N GLN A 424 0.69 -22.24 -25.56
CA GLN A 424 1.26 -23.03 -24.48
C GLN A 424 2.60 -22.44 -24.04
N HIS A 425 2.90 -22.51 -22.76
CA HIS A 425 4.14 -22.07 -22.17
C HIS A 425 4.66 -23.09 -21.15
N ARG A 426 5.97 -23.30 -21.12
CA ARG A 426 6.65 -24.07 -20.08
C ARG A 426 8.00 -23.43 -19.79
N GLN A 427 8.25 -23.10 -18.53
CA GLN A 427 9.51 -22.54 -18.05
C GLN A 427 9.82 -23.10 -16.66
N GLY A 428 10.88 -23.94 -16.59
CA GLY A 428 11.18 -24.67 -15.35
C GLY A 428 9.96 -25.49 -14.88
N PRO A 429 9.51 -25.34 -13.62
CA PRO A 429 8.34 -26.04 -13.10
C PRO A 429 7.00 -25.44 -13.53
N VAL A 430 7.00 -24.23 -14.13
CA VAL A 430 5.79 -23.53 -14.52
C VAL A 430 5.31 -24.06 -15.87
N VAL A 431 4.03 -24.44 -15.94
CA VAL A 431 3.30 -24.66 -17.18
C VAL A 431 2.15 -23.68 -17.29
N GLY A 432 1.82 -23.24 -18.50
CA GLY A 432 0.73 -22.31 -18.69
C GLY A 432 0.05 -22.46 -20.05
N ALA A 433 -1.20 -22.01 -20.09
CA ALA A 433 -1.98 -21.86 -21.31
C ALA A 433 -2.62 -20.46 -21.36
N ALA A 434 -2.61 -19.81 -22.51
CA ALA A 434 -3.25 -18.50 -22.70
C ALA A 434 -3.96 -18.38 -24.03
N ARG A 435 -4.89 -17.43 -24.12
CA ARG A 435 -5.55 -17.03 -25.36
C ARG A 435 -5.55 -15.53 -25.47
N LEU A 436 -5.26 -15.04 -26.67
CA LEU A 436 -5.49 -13.66 -27.05
C LEU A 436 -6.83 -13.55 -27.77
N THR A 437 -7.66 -12.63 -27.33
CA THR A 437 -8.94 -12.28 -27.94
C THR A 437 -9.05 -10.77 -28.11
N THR A 438 -10.04 -10.36 -28.89
CA THR A 438 -10.44 -8.97 -29.00
C THR A 438 -11.83 -8.83 -28.41
N ASP A 439 -12.02 -7.85 -27.54
CA ASP A 439 -13.30 -7.50 -26.95
C ASP A 439 -13.77 -6.15 -27.53
N THR A 440 -14.96 -6.14 -28.13
CA THR A 440 -15.60 -4.94 -28.68
C THR A 440 -16.86 -4.55 -27.90
N SER A 441 -17.16 -5.22 -26.78
CA SER A 441 -18.40 -5.04 -26.01
C SER A 441 -18.54 -3.65 -25.40
N SER A 442 -17.42 -2.97 -25.14
CA SER A 442 -17.36 -1.60 -24.63
C SER A 442 -17.57 -0.53 -25.72
N GLY A 443 -17.65 -0.92 -26.99
CA GLY A 443 -17.66 -0.01 -28.15
C GLY A 443 -16.28 0.50 -28.55
N ILE A 444 -15.23 0.11 -27.81
CA ILE A 444 -13.83 0.29 -28.16
C ILE A 444 -13.23 -1.09 -28.33
N GLU A 445 -12.53 -1.32 -29.44
CA GLU A 445 -11.83 -2.57 -29.69
C GLU A 445 -10.60 -2.64 -28.76
N VAL A 446 -10.64 -3.54 -27.77
CA VAL A 446 -9.52 -3.78 -26.86
C VAL A 446 -9.02 -5.22 -27.01
N ALA A 447 -7.71 -5.41 -26.94
CA ALA A 447 -7.12 -6.73 -26.90
C ALA A 447 -7.09 -7.25 -25.46
N VAL A 448 -7.40 -8.53 -25.30
CA VAL A 448 -7.45 -9.22 -24.00
C VAL A 448 -6.64 -10.49 -24.09
N LEU A 449 -5.66 -10.65 -23.20
CA LEU A 449 -4.99 -11.92 -22.95
C LEU A 449 -5.59 -12.52 -21.67
N GLU A 450 -6.13 -13.73 -21.80
CA GLU A 450 -6.53 -14.57 -20.67
C GLU A 450 -5.52 -15.71 -20.55
N GLY A 451 -4.80 -15.77 -19.45
CA GLY A 451 -3.72 -16.73 -19.21
C GLY A 451 -3.89 -17.45 -17.88
N TYR A 452 -3.45 -18.71 -17.85
CA TYR A 452 -3.33 -19.52 -16.65
C TYR A 452 -1.91 -20.06 -16.56
N SER A 453 -1.38 -20.11 -15.34
CA SER A 453 -0.07 -20.70 -15.03
C SER A 453 -0.20 -21.61 -13.80
N ALA A 454 0.55 -22.70 -13.75
CA ALA A 454 0.47 -23.66 -12.66
C ALA A 454 1.84 -24.26 -12.33
N VAL A 455 2.02 -24.57 -11.05
CA VAL A 455 3.07 -25.42 -10.48
C VAL A 455 2.42 -26.49 -9.61
N VAL A 456 3.19 -27.45 -9.09
CA VAL A 456 2.64 -28.49 -8.22
C VAL A 456 2.04 -27.82 -6.98
N GLY A 457 0.75 -28.03 -6.77
CA GLY A 457 0.03 -27.53 -5.61
C GLY A 457 -0.32 -26.03 -5.63
N SER A 458 -0.13 -25.31 -6.75
CA SER A 458 -0.56 -23.91 -6.86
C SER A 458 -0.88 -23.52 -8.30
N GLY A 459 -1.85 -22.61 -8.48
CA GLY A 459 -2.27 -22.12 -9.78
C GLY A 459 -2.61 -20.64 -9.76
N ALA A 460 -2.39 -19.96 -10.88
CA ALA A 460 -2.67 -18.55 -11.08
C ALA A 460 -3.41 -18.30 -12.40
N ALA A 461 -4.31 -17.32 -12.36
CA ALA A 461 -4.99 -16.76 -13.51
C ALA A 461 -4.57 -15.29 -13.68
N ILE A 462 -4.26 -14.90 -14.91
CA ILE A 462 -3.92 -13.53 -15.27
C ILE A 462 -4.79 -13.06 -16.43
N ARG A 463 -5.36 -11.88 -16.30
CA ARG A 463 -6.05 -11.16 -17.38
C ARG A 463 -5.28 -9.88 -17.69
N ILE A 464 -4.86 -9.72 -18.94
CA ILE A 464 -4.18 -8.51 -19.41
C ILE A 464 -5.04 -7.85 -20.46
N VAL A 465 -5.42 -6.59 -20.24
CA VAL A 465 -6.19 -5.77 -21.17
C VAL A 465 -5.28 -4.67 -21.71
N PHE A 466 -5.29 -4.46 -23.02
CA PHE A 466 -4.51 -3.40 -23.65
C PHE A 466 -5.19 -2.83 -24.91
N GLU A 467 -5.11 -1.53 -25.09
CA GLU A 467 -5.71 -0.82 -26.23
C GLU A 467 -4.83 -0.83 -27.49
N ASN A 468 -3.49 -0.85 -27.34
CA ASN A 468 -2.56 -0.73 -28.45
C ASN A 468 -2.08 -2.12 -28.93
N PRO A 469 -2.34 -2.55 -30.17
CA PRO A 469 -1.87 -3.83 -30.69
C PRO A 469 -0.35 -4.05 -30.62
N ALA A 470 0.45 -2.98 -30.55
CA ALA A 470 1.90 -3.08 -30.35
C ALA A 470 2.28 -3.70 -28.99
N ASP A 471 1.36 -3.71 -28.03
CA ASP A 471 1.55 -4.26 -26.68
C ASP A 471 1.34 -5.78 -26.60
N TRP A 472 1.09 -6.44 -27.74
CA TRP A 472 0.97 -7.90 -27.80
C TRP A 472 2.16 -8.59 -27.11
N ASN A 473 3.38 -8.27 -27.53
CA ASN A 473 4.57 -8.94 -27.01
C ASN A 473 4.74 -8.67 -25.51
N TRP A 474 4.45 -7.44 -25.07
CA TRP A 474 4.44 -7.10 -23.66
C TRP A 474 3.44 -7.95 -22.86
N ALA A 475 2.22 -8.15 -23.36
CA ALA A 475 1.22 -8.98 -22.68
C ALA A 475 1.67 -10.45 -22.60
N LEU A 476 2.22 -11.00 -23.69
CA LEU A 476 2.76 -12.36 -23.69
C LEU A 476 3.94 -12.51 -22.73
N ASP A 477 4.88 -11.57 -22.74
CA ASP A 477 6.06 -11.61 -21.88
C ASP A 477 5.68 -11.45 -20.40
N THR A 478 4.68 -10.61 -20.11
CA THR A 478 4.13 -10.45 -18.75
C THR A 478 3.50 -11.76 -18.25
N TRP A 479 2.66 -12.42 -19.06
CA TRP A 479 2.08 -13.72 -18.67
C TRP A 479 3.14 -14.81 -18.53
N ARG A 480 4.12 -14.87 -19.45
CA ARG A 480 5.23 -15.85 -19.38
C ARG A 480 6.18 -15.58 -18.21
N GLY A 481 6.27 -14.34 -17.76
CA GLY A 481 7.04 -13.94 -16.58
C GLY A 481 6.39 -14.32 -15.25
N LEU A 482 5.13 -14.79 -15.26
CA LEU A 482 4.43 -15.22 -14.06
C LEU A 482 5.07 -16.50 -13.50
N GLY A 483 5.50 -16.48 -12.25
CA GLY A 483 6.14 -17.62 -11.58
C GLY A 483 5.88 -17.66 -10.07
N PRO A 484 6.29 -18.73 -9.37
CA PRO A 484 6.23 -18.77 -7.92
C PRO A 484 7.13 -17.66 -7.32
N ALA A 485 6.70 -17.09 -6.20
CA ALA A 485 7.39 -16.03 -5.48
C ALA A 485 8.56 -16.53 -4.61
#